data_AF-A0A1B6FQQ4-F1
#
_entry.id   AF-A0A1B6FQQ4-F1
#
_cell.length_a   1.000
_cell.length_b   1.000
_cell.length_c   1.000
_cell.angle_alpha   90.00
_cell.angle_beta   90.00
_cell.angle_gamma   90.00
#
_symmetry.space_group_name_H-M   'P 1'
#
loop_
_entity.id
_entity.type
_entity.pdbx_description
1 polymer ?
#
loop_
_entity_poly.entity_id
_entity_poly.type
_entity_poly.pdbx_seq_one_letter_code
_entity_poly.pdbx_strand_id
1 'polypeptide(L)'
;MITCFTVDKYFVVIFTMMSVSTVASVGNFHDYDSPRESIHFRCRAKVYPFLVERLEVSDERVRWDYPWPNYQPPLFTASSTLGQPWADPDLSGGFKPQWNCQDGLINRKSYVGLYMVQEGYPLNVIGRTGLRGRGVLGRWGPNHAADSVVTRWKRDENKALVLNPQSRKPILQLITIQ
;
A
#
# COMPACT_ATOMS: atom_id res chain seq x y z
N MET A 1 10.56 1.28 10.89
CA MET A 1 11.04 2.20 11.95
C MET A 1 9.84 3.01 12.38
N ILE A 2 9.30 2.74 13.58
CA ILE A 2 8.21 3.52 14.17
C ILE A 2 8.88 4.63 14.94
N THR A 3 8.76 5.87 14.48
CA THR A 3 9.26 7.01 15.24
C THR A 3 8.08 7.57 16.05
N CYS A 4 8.07 7.27 17.35
CA CYS A 4 7.10 7.83 18.28
C CYS A 4 7.62 9.19 18.77
N PHE A 5 6.91 10.27 18.45
CA PHE A 5 7.14 11.57 19.07
C PHE A 5 6.06 11.81 20.12
N THR A 6 6.48 11.98 21.37
CA THR A 6 5.62 12.45 22.46
C THR A 6 5.78 13.96 22.51
N VAL A 7 4.72 14.70 22.17
CA VAL A 7 4.66 16.15 22.36
C VAL A 7 3.61 16.40 23.43
N ASP A 8 3.99 16.27 24.71
CA ASP A 8 3.34 16.54 26.02
C ASP A 8 1.82 16.38 26.23
N LYS A 9 1.01 16.14 25.20
CA LYS A 9 -0.46 16.00 25.18
C LYS A 9 -0.97 15.17 23.99
N TYR A 10 -0.12 14.82 23.02
CA TYR A 10 -0.51 14.10 21.81
C TYR A 10 0.41 12.90 21.54
N PHE A 11 -0.20 11.78 21.12
CA PHE A 11 0.51 10.66 20.53
C PHE A 11 0.36 10.78 19.01
N VAL A 12 1.45 11.13 18.33
CA VAL A 12 1.52 11.06 16.87
C VAL A 12 2.15 9.70 16.53
N VAL A 13 1.34 8.79 15.99
CA VAL A 13 1.86 7.55 15.42
C VAL A 13 1.93 7.75 13.91
N ILE A 14 3.13 7.91 13.39
CA ILE A 14 3.36 7.91 11.94
C ILE A 14 3.45 6.46 11.50
N PHE A 15 2.39 5.95 10.87
CA PHE A 15 2.48 4.70 10.12
C PHE A 15 2.91 5.06 8.70
N THR A 16 4.14 4.73 8.32
CA THR A 16 4.40 4.51 6.89
C THR A 16 3.61 3.28 6.49
N MET A 17 2.43 3.45 5.89
CA MET A 17 1.56 2.31 5.60
C MET A 17 2.24 1.37 4.60
N MET A 18 2.51 0.17 5.12
CA MET A 18 2.31 -1.06 4.37
C MET A 18 0.82 -1.12 4.01
N SER A 19 0.50 -1.17 2.71
CA SER A 19 -0.86 -1.45 2.28
C SER A 19 -1.26 -2.86 2.74
N VAL A 20 -1.89 -2.98 3.90
CA VAL A 20 -2.80 -4.08 4.23
C VAL A 20 -3.90 -3.48 5.11
N SER A 21 -5.15 -3.63 4.67
CA SER A 21 -6.31 -3.30 5.49
C SER A 21 -6.36 -4.29 6.66
N THR A 22 -6.53 -3.82 7.90
CA THR A 22 -7.49 -4.31 8.93
C THR A 22 -7.22 -3.62 10.26
N VAL A 23 -8.27 -3.12 10.90
CA VAL A 23 -8.24 -2.62 12.28
C VAL A 23 -8.51 -3.79 13.23
N ALA A 24 -7.81 -3.78 14.36
CA ALA A 24 -7.99 -4.59 15.58
C ALA A 24 -7.37 -6.00 15.59
N SER A 25 -6.16 -6.12 16.12
CA SER A 25 -5.94 -6.59 17.49
C SER A 25 -4.46 -6.48 17.84
N VAL A 26 -4.16 -6.36 19.12
CA VAL A 26 -2.81 -6.26 19.67
C VAL A 26 -2.12 -7.61 19.43
N GLY A 27 -1.28 -7.69 18.40
CA GLY A 27 -0.50 -8.87 18.02
C GLY A 27 0.90 -8.44 17.61
N ASN A 28 1.90 -9.17 18.10
CA ASN A 28 3.31 -8.80 18.10
C ASN A 28 3.86 -8.38 16.73
N PHE A 29 4.50 -7.21 16.69
CA PHE A 29 5.51 -6.87 15.71
C PHE A 29 6.71 -7.79 15.93
N HIS A 30 6.77 -8.90 15.20
CA HIS A 30 7.96 -9.58 14.70
C HIS A 30 7.54 -11.00 14.30
N ASP A 31 7.19 -11.16 13.02
CA ASP A 31 7.35 -12.46 12.40
C ASP A 31 7.71 -12.26 10.93
N TYR A 32 8.98 -12.48 10.60
CA TYR A 32 9.54 -12.31 9.25
C TYR A 32 9.45 -13.63 8.44
N ASP A 33 8.75 -14.65 8.95
CA ASP A 33 8.71 -16.00 8.37
C ASP A 33 7.31 -16.65 8.26
N SER A 34 6.23 -15.87 8.35
CA SER A 34 4.89 -16.38 8.00
C SER A 34 4.64 -16.24 6.49
N PRO A 35 4.37 -17.32 5.74
CA PRO A 35 4.12 -17.25 4.31
C PRO A 35 2.77 -16.58 4.07
N ARG A 36 2.79 -15.26 3.79
CA ARG A 36 1.75 -14.40 3.21
C ARG A 36 0.47 -15.13 2.72
N GLU A 37 -0.45 -15.42 3.63
CA GLU A 37 -1.75 -16.04 3.31
C GLU A 37 -2.76 -15.05 2.70
N SER A 38 -2.53 -13.73 2.79
CA SER A 38 -3.51 -12.75 2.31
C SER A 38 -3.38 -12.49 0.80
N ILE A 39 -4.30 -13.05 0.01
CA ILE A 39 -4.53 -12.62 -1.38
C ILE A 39 -5.19 -11.24 -1.40
N HIS A 40 -4.77 -10.39 -2.35
CA HIS A 40 -5.40 -9.07 -2.50
C HIS A 40 -6.76 -9.20 -3.21
N PHE A 41 -7.80 -8.55 -2.68
CA PHE A 41 -9.13 -8.54 -3.30
C PHE A 41 -9.39 -7.22 -4.05
N ARG A 42 -9.15 -6.08 -3.39
CA ARG A 42 -9.43 -4.74 -3.96
C ARG A 42 -8.65 -4.46 -5.25
N CYS A 43 -7.43 -5.00 -5.39
CA CYS A 43 -6.63 -4.79 -6.59
C CYS A 43 -7.06 -5.67 -7.78
N ARG A 44 -8.09 -6.53 -7.63
CA ARG A 44 -8.70 -7.34 -8.70
C ARG A 44 -10.14 -6.95 -9.01
N ALA A 45 -10.66 -5.87 -8.41
CA ALA A 45 -12.00 -5.37 -8.73
C ALA A 45 -12.14 -5.14 -10.24
N LYS A 46 -13.23 -5.66 -10.85
CA LYS A 46 -13.43 -5.72 -12.31
C LYS A 46 -13.12 -4.41 -13.02
N VAL A 47 -13.56 -3.30 -12.43
CA VAL A 47 -13.39 -1.96 -13.01
C VAL A 47 -12.31 -1.21 -12.24
N TYR A 48 -11.24 -0.83 -12.94
CA TYR A 48 -10.24 0.10 -12.45
C TYR A 48 -10.85 1.52 -12.37
N PRO A 49 -10.39 2.40 -11.46
CA PRO A 49 -10.69 3.82 -11.55
C PRO A 49 -10.51 4.32 -12.99
N PHE A 50 -11.40 5.19 -13.48
CA PHE A 50 -11.42 5.63 -14.89
C PHE A 50 -11.93 4.58 -15.91
N LEU A 51 -12.77 3.64 -15.45
CA LEU A 51 -13.60 2.74 -16.29
C LEU A 51 -12.83 1.75 -17.18
N VAL A 52 -11.58 1.42 -16.83
CA VAL A 52 -10.83 0.37 -17.52
C VAL A 52 -11.16 -0.99 -16.92
N GLU A 53 -11.58 -1.93 -17.75
CA GLU A 53 -11.83 -3.30 -17.30
C GLU A 53 -10.53 -4.09 -17.13
N ARG A 54 -10.41 -4.76 -15.98
CA ARG A 54 -9.32 -5.70 -15.70
C ARG A 54 -9.65 -7.06 -16.30
N LEU A 55 -8.61 -7.81 -16.68
CA LEU A 55 -8.71 -9.25 -16.88
C LEU A 55 -9.08 -9.91 -15.54
N GLU A 56 -10.10 -10.76 -15.52
CA GLU A 56 -10.50 -11.48 -14.32
C GLU A 56 -9.38 -12.42 -13.85
N VAL A 57 -9.08 -12.40 -12.55
CA VAL A 57 -8.07 -13.25 -11.92
C VAL A 57 -8.74 -13.95 -10.75
N SER A 58 -8.96 -15.25 -10.86
CA SER A 58 -9.47 -16.08 -9.75
C SER A 58 -8.43 -16.20 -8.62
N ASP A 59 -8.86 -16.61 -7.44
CA ASP A 59 -8.02 -16.67 -6.24
C ASP A 59 -6.81 -17.61 -6.42
N GLU A 60 -7.00 -18.72 -7.13
CA GLU A 60 -5.96 -19.73 -7.40
C GLU A 60 -4.88 -19.18 -8.35
N ARG A 61 -5.25 -18.23 -9.21
CA ARG A 61 -4.39 -17.67 -10.26
C ARG A 61 -3.69 -16.39 -9.84
N VAL A 62 -3.93 -15.88 -8.63
CA VAL A 62 -3.30 -14.65 -8.12
C VAL A 62 -1.78 -14.79 -8.07
N ARG A 63 -1.27 -15.92 -7.58
CA ARG A 63 0.16 -16.08 -7.34
C ARG A 63 0.94 -16.24 -8.64
N TRP A 64 2.08 -15.56 -8.75
CA TRP A 64 2.92 -15.60 -9.95
C TRP A 64 3.49 -17.00 -10.27
N ASP A 65 3.67 -17.84 -9.26
CA ASP A 65 4.14 -19.23 -9.39
C ASP A 65 3.10 -20.15 -10.05
N TYR A 66 1.80 -19.80 -10.01
CA TYR A 66 0.76 -20.51 -10.74
C TYR A 66 0.96 -20.33 -12.25
N PRO A 67 1.11 -21.40 -13.05
CA PRO A 67 1.31 -21.30 -14.50
C PRO A 67 0.08 -20.71 -15.19
N TRP A 68 0.28 -19.62 -15.95
CA TRP A 68 -0.76 -19.06 -16.80
C TRP A 68 -0.14 -18.44 -18.06
N PRO A 69 0.22 -19.26 -19.06
CA PRO A 69 0.95 -18.80 -20.25
C PRO A 69 0.23 -17.70 -21.05
N ASN A 70 -1.09 -17.77 -21.12
CA ASN A 70 -1.92 -16.81 -21.87
C ASN A 70 -2.40 -15.63 -20.99
N TYR A 71 -1.74 -15.36 -19.87
CA TYR A 71 -2.07 -14.23 -19.01
C TYR A 71 -1.67 -12.92 -19.70
N GLN A 72 -2.64 -12.31 -20.39
CA GLN A 72 -2.44 -11.07 -21.15
C GLN A 72 -3.40 -9.96 -20.69
N PRO A 73 -3.20 -9.41 -19.48
CA PRO A 73 -4.02 -8.31 -19.00
C PRO A 73 -3.85 -7.05 -19.85
N PRO A 74 -4.90 -6.21 -19.97
CA PRO A 74 -4.82 -4.95 -20.69
C PRO A 74 -3.75 -4.02 -20.09
N LEU A 75 -3.12 -3.21 -20.95
CA LEU A 75 -2.14 -2.21 -20.55
C LEU A 75 -2.84 -0.87 -20.33
N PHE A 76 -2.67 -0.29 -19.13
CA PHE A 76 -3.20 1.02 -18.83
C PHE A 76 -2.24 1.86 -17.99
N THR A 77 -2.04 3.10 -18.43
CA THR A 77 -1.39 4.17 -17.66
C THR A 77 -2.17 5.46 -17.93
N ALA A 78 -2.61 6.15 -16.88
CA ALA A 78 -3.46 7.33 -17.00
C ALA A 78 -2.68 8.48 -17.64
N SER A 79 -3.33 9.20 -18.56
CA SER A 79 -2.75 10.37 -19.24
C SER A 79 -2.31 11.46 -18.28
N SER A 80 -3.00 11.58 -17.12
CA SER A 80 -2.65 12.51 -16.04
C SER A 80 -1.26 12.28 -15.43
N THR A 81 -0.66 11.10 -15.62
CA THR A 81 0.69 10.78 -15.13
C THR A 81 1.79 11.12 -16.15
N LEU A 82 1.44 11.34 -17.42
CA LEU A 82 2.42 11.52 -18.49
C LEU A 82 3.09 12.89 -18.38
N GLY A 83 4.43 12.90 -18.41
CA GLY A 83 5.24 14.12 -18.34
C GLY A 83 5.27 14.81 -16.97
N GLN A 84 4.68 14.21 -15.94
CA GLN A 84 4.64 14.81 -14.61
C GLN A 84 5.97 14.64 -13.86
N PRO A 85 6.46 15.65 -13.12
CA PRO A 85 7.74 15.58 -12.41
C PRO A 85 7.78 14.52 -11.30
N TRP A 86 6.61 14.16 -10.76
CA TRP A 86 6.45 13.13 -9.73
C TRP A 86 6.23 11.74 -10.31
N ALA A 87 6.10 11.59 -11.63
CA ALA A 87 5.89 10.31 -12.30
C ALA A 87 7.18 9.83 -12.97
N ASP A 88 7.33 8.51 -13.05
CA ASP A 88 8.41 7.92 -13.84
C ASP A 88 8.11 8.07 -15.35
N PRO A 89 9.14 8.10 -16.21
CA PRO A 89 8.94 7.89 -17.64
C PRO A 89 8.43 6.48 -17.94
N ASP A 90 8.02 6.25 -19.19
CA ASP A 90 7.82 4.89 -19.68
C ASP A 90 9.17 4.15 -19.81
N LEU A 91 9.18 2.85 -19.53
CA LEU A 91 10.39 2.02 -19.56
C LEU A 91 10.88 1.79 -20.99
N SER A 92 10.01 1.93 -21.99
CA SER A 92 10.36 1.84 -23.41
C SER A 92 11.32 2.96 -23.87
N GLY A 93 11.34 4.11 -23.19
CA GLY A 93 12.10 5.31 -23.58
C GLY A 93 13.55 5.37 -23.11
N GLY A 94 14.17 4.25 -22.74
CA GLY A 94 15.56 4.22 -22.26
C GLY A 94 15.73 4.60 -20.77
N PHE A 95 14.63 4.71 -20.03
CA PHE A 95 14.63 4.88 -18.58
C PHE A 95 15.12 3.60 -17.89
N LYS A 96 16.19 3.69 -17.08
CA LYS A 96 16.88 2.55 -16.44
C LYS A 96 16.86 2.65 -14.91
N PRO A 97 15.70 2.41 -14.26
CA PRO A 97 15.58 2.45 -12.80
C PRO A 97 16.36 1.33 -12.12
N GLN A 98 16.83 1.61 -10.91
CA GLN A 98 17.46 0.60 -10.06
C GLN A 98 16.43 -0.04 -9.11
N TRP A 99 16.03 -1.27 -9.44
CA TRP A 99 14.99 -1.98 -8.70
C TRP A 99 15.47 -2.50 -7.34
N ASN A 100 14.52 -2.65 -6.41
CA ASN A 100 14.74 -3.18 -5.07
C ASN A 100 15.82 -2.43 -4.26
N CYS A 101 16.13 -1.17 -4.60
CA CYS A 101 17.08 -0.34 -3.87
C CYS A 101 16.64 1.13 -3.78
N GLN A 102 17.50 1.95 -3.17
CA GLN A 102 17.37 3.40 -3.23
C GLN A 102 17.95 3.85 -4.58
N ASP A 103 17.12 4.45 -5.43
CA ASP A 103 17.47 4.92 -6.78
C ASP A 103 17.49 6.45 -6.80
N GLY A 104 18.64 7.03 -6.44
CA GLY A 104 18.76 8.46 -6.17
C GLY A 104 17.82 8.91 -5.04
N LEU A 105 16.88 9.80 -5.37
CA LEU A 105 15.87 10.29 -4.42
C LEU A 105 14.64 9.36 -4.30
N ILE A 106 14.51 8.37 -5.17
CA ILE A 106 13.34 7.49 -5.21
C ILE A 106 13.66 6.19 -4.49
N ASN A 107 12.97 5.92 -3.39
CA ASN A 107 13.04 4.61 -2.76
C ASN A 107 12.20 3.62 -3.58
N ARG A 108 12.85 2.64 -4.21
CA ARG A 108 12.19 1.57 -4.98
C ARG A 108 12.13 0.26 -4.19
N LYS A 109 12.51 0.24 -2.92
CA LYS A 109 12.40 -0.95 -2.06
C LYS A 109 10.96 -1.16 -1.64
N SER A 110 10.45 -2.37 -1.78
CA SER A 110 9.19 -2.75 -1.14
C SER A 110 9.44 -3.10 0.32
N TYR A 111 8.57 -2.60 1.22
CA TYR A 111 8.59 -3.02 2.63
C TYR A 111 7.96 -4.40 2.85
N VAL A 112 7.28 -4.95 1.83
CA VAL A 112 6.70 -6.29 1.89
C VAL A 112 7.78 -7.35 1.62
N GLY A 113 8.78 -7.04 0.78
CA GLY A 113 9.87 -7.92 0.37
C GLY A 113 10.26 -7.70 -1.08
N LEU A 114 11.30 -8.40 -1.56
CA LEU A 114 11.80 -8.25 -2.93
C LEU A 114 10.71 -8.59 -3.96
N TYR A 115 10.55 -7.72 -4.96
CA TYR A 115 9.73 -8.04 -6.13
C TYR A 115 10.60 -8.56 -7.27
N MET A 116 10.02 -9.48 -8.03
CA MET A 116 10.57 -9.94 -9.29
C MET A 116 10.45 -8.84 -10.35
N VAL A 117 11.38 -8.85 -11.30
CA VAL A 117 11.37 -7.97 -12.46
C VAL A 117 11.31 -8.86 -13.70
N GLN A 118 10.29 -8.64 -14.54
CA GLN A 118 10.09 -9.39 -15.76
C GLN A 118 10.06 -8.42 -16.94
N GLU A 119 10.93 -8.65 -17.93
CA GLU A 119 11.07 -7.78 -19.13
C GLU A 119 11.30 -6.29 -18.76
N GLY A 120 12.00 -6.04 -17.66
CA GLY A 120 12.26 -4.70 -17.13
C GLY A 120 11.14 -4.11 -16.27
N TYR A 121 9.97 -4.74 -16.21
CA TYR A 121 8.84 -4.29 -15.40
C TYR A 121 8.82 -4.95 -14.01
N PRO A 122 8.61 -4.19 -12.92
CA PRO A 122 8.45 -4.76 -11.59
C PRO A 122 7.09 -5.45 -11.47
N LEU A 123 7.08 -6.67 -10.93
CA LEU A 123 5.85 -7.41 -10.64
C LEU A 123 5.34 -7.07 -9.24
N ASN A 124 4.01 -7.04 -9.08
CA ASN A 124 3.40 -6.85 -7.76
C ASN A 124 3.79 -8.02 -6.84
N VAL A 125 4.38 -7.71 -5.68
CA VAL A 125 4.87 -8.67 -4.69
C VAL A 125 3.81 -9.68 -4.23
N ILE A 126 2.52 -9.30 -4.21
CA ILE A 126 1.43 -10.16 -3.76
C ILE A 126 0.90 -11.04 -4.91
N GLY A 127 0.85 -10.55 -6.15
CA GLY A 127 0.37 -11.34 -7.29
C GLY A 127 -0.26 -10.56 -8.43
N ARG A 128 -0.81 -11.31 -9.39
CA ARG A 128 -1.55 -10.84 -10.57
C ARG A 128 -2.75 -9.98 -10.17
N THR A 129 -2.93 -8.88 -10.88
CA THR A 129 -4.02 -7.91 -10.66
C THR A 129 -4.96 -7.76 -11.85
N GLY A 130 -4.74 -8.47 -12.95
CA GLY A 130 -5.55 -8.34 -14.16
C GLY A 130 -5.35 -7.04 -14.94
N LEU A 131 -4.29 -6.27 -14.66
CA LEU A 131 -3.97 -5.02 -15.37
C LEU A 131 -2.44 -4.83 -15.43
N ARG A 132 -1.91 -4.41 -16.57
CA ARG A 132 -0.51 -3.99 -16.76
C ARG A 132 -0.41 -2.47 -16.77
N GLY A 133 0.82 -1.98 -16.63
CA GLY A 133 1.11 -0.55 -16.60
C GLY A 133 0.99 0.00 -15.19
N ARG A 134 1.06 1.33 -15.07
CA ARG A 134 1.04 2.00 -13.77
C ARG A 134 -0.38 2.33 -13.29
N GLY A 135 -1.37 2.25 -14.18
CA GLY A 135 -2.67 2.83 -13.92
C GLY A 135 -2.54 4.31 -13.60
N VAL A 136 -3.02 4.75 -12.44
CA VAL A 136 -2.94 6.16 -12.01
C VAL A 136 -1.70 6.48 -11.17
N LEU A 137 -0.85 5.48 -10.91
CA LEU A 137 0.32 5.66 -10.05
C LEU A 137 1.46 6.33 -10.81
N GLY A 138 2.24 7.16 -10.10
CA GLY A 138 3.37 7.86 -10.71
C GLY A 138 4.56 6.95 -10.95
N ARG A 139 4.88 6.08 -9.98
CA ARG A 139 6.09 5.26 -10.00
C ARG A 139 5.83 3.84 -10.46
N TRP A 140 6.80 3.27 -11.16
CA TRP A 140 6.85 1.83 -11.39
C TRP A 140 7.24 1.11 -10.09
N GLY A 141 6.52 0.03 -9.75
CA GLY A 141 6.76 -0.73 -8.51
C GLY A 141 6.12 -0.05 -7.29
N PRO A 142 6.79 -0.05 -6.11
CA PRO A 142 6.24 0.54 -4.90
C PRO A 142 5.97 2.05 -5.03
N ASN A 143 4.78 2.50 -4.60
CA ASN A 143 4.44 3.90 -4.44
C ASN A 143 4.20 4.15 -2.95
N HIS A 144 5.19 4.73 -2.26
CA HIS A 144 5.17 4.89 -0.82
C HIS A 144 4.21 6.01 -0.38
N ALA A 145 3.43 5.71 0.65
CA ALA A 145 2.57 6.67 1.33
C ALA A 145 2.87 6.65 2.84
N ALA A 146 2.45 7.70 3.54
CA ALA A 146 2.52 7.78 4.98
C ALA A 146 1.16 8.24 5.51
N ASP A 147 0.64 7.49 6.48
CA ASP A 147 -0.60 7.77 7.17
C ASP A 147 -0.28 8.15 8.60
N SER A 148 -0.36 9.45 8.87
CA SER A 148 -0.19 9.97 10.22
C SER A 148 -1.49 9.79 11.01
N VAL A 149 -1.44 8.94 12.03
CA VAL A 149 -2.57 8.68 12.93
C VAL A 149 -2.36 9.50 14.20
N VAL A 150 -3.00 10.66 14.27
CA VAL A 150 -2.90 11.56 15.42
C VAL A 150 -4.04 11.27 16.38
N THR A 151 -3.71 10.84 17.59
CA THR A 151 -4.70 10.43 18.58
C THR A 151 -4.57 11.15 19.90
N ARG A 152 -5.70 11.25 20.61
CA ARG A 152 -5.74 11.66 22.02
C ARG A 152 -6.85 10.94 22.75
N TRP A 153 -6.73 10.80 24.06
CA TRP A 153 -7.86 10.32 24.87
C TRP A 153 -8.97 11.35 24.94
N LYS A 154 -10.22 10.90 24.82
CA LYS A 154 -11.40 11.72 25.07
C LYS A 154 -11.46 12.05 26.57
N ARG A 155 -11.63 13.33 26.88
CA ARG A 155 -11.78 13.83 28.24
C ARG A 155 -13.10 14.58 28.39
N ASP A 156 -13.66 14.55 29.60
CA ASP A 156 -14.82 15.36 29.98
C ASP A 156 -14.39 16.77 30.44
N GLU A 157 -15.35 17.57 30.91
CA GLU A 157 -15.14 18.94 31.39
C GLU A 157 -14.17 19.01 32.59
N ASN A 158 -14.14 17.95 33.41
CA ASN A 158 -13.24 17.82 34.55
C ASN A 158 -11.87 17.25 34.18
N LYS A 159 -11.59 17.10 32.88
CA LYS A 159 -10.38 16.49 32.33
C LYS A 159 -10.22 15.00 32.67
N ALA A 160 -11.26 14.33 33.18
CA ALA A 160 -11.23 12.90 33.44
C ALA A 160 -11.37 12.11 32.11
N LEU A 161 -10.84 10.88 32.07
CA LEU A 161 -10.97 10.02 30.90
C LEU A 161 -12.43 9.58 30.73
N VAL A 162 -12.97 9.74 29.53
CA VAL A 162 -14.30 9.22 29.21
C VAL A 162 -14.17 7.75 28.88
N LEU A 163 -14.93 6.90 29.59
CA LEU A 163 -14.97 5.46 29.34
C LEU A 163 -16.13 5.09 28.42
N ASN A 164 -15.92 4.11 27.55
CA ASN A 164 -17.00 3.48 26.81
C ASN A 164 -17.89 2.67 27.78
N PRO A 165 -19.22 2.84 27.75
CA PRO A 165 -20.12 2.20 28.72
C PRO A 165 -20.09 0.67 28.70
N GLN A 166 -19.96 0.05 27.52
CA GLN A 166 -19.98 -1.42 27.39
C GLN A 166 -18.63 -2.05 27.74
N SER A 167 -17.56 -1.59 27.11
CA SER A 167 -16.22 -2.19 27.26
C SER A 167 -15.48 -1.73 28.52
N ARG A 168 -15.95 -0.64 29.15
CA ARG A 168 -15.28 0.03 30.28
C ARG A 168 -13.86 0.53 29.97
N LYS A 169 -13.47 0.60 28.68
CA LYS A 169 -12.17 1.10 28.22
C LYS A 169 -12.21 2.60 27.92
N PRO A 170 -11.11 3.35 28.08
CA PRO A 170 -11.04 4.76 27.69
C PRO A 170 -11.32 4.95 26.19
N ILE A 171 -12.03 6.02 25.84
CA ILE A 171 -12.35 6.36 24.45
C ILE A 171 -11.19 7.13 23.82
N LEU A 172 -10.69 6.65 22.69
CA LEU A 172 -9.66 7.33 21.88
C LEU A 172 -10.32 8.19 20.80
N GLN A 173 -9.80 9.39 20.57
CA GLN A 173 -10.18 10.28 19.47
C GLN A 173 -9.06 10.28 18.41
N LEU A 174 -9.46 10.38 17.14
CA LEU A 174 -8.59 10.45 15.99
C LEU A 174 -8.88 11.76 15.23
N ILE A 175 -7.83 12.39 14.70
CA ILE A 175 -7.99 13.48 13.73
C ILE A 175 -8.22 12.86 12.34
N THR A 176 -9.31 13.24 11.69
CA THR A 176 -9.66 12.82 10.33
C THR A 176 -9.88 14.05 9.43
N ILE A 177 -9.61 13.89 8.14
CA ILE A 177 -9.98 14.85 7.09
C ILE A 177 -11.11 14.25 6.24
N GLN A 178 -12.01 15.09 5.72
CA GLN A 178 -13.13 14.68 4.86
C GLN A 178 -13.03 15.36 3.50
#